data_AF-B4L7I7-F1
#
_entry.id   AF-B4L7I7-F1
#
_cell.length_a   1.000
_cell.length_b   1.000
_cell.length_c   1.000
_cell.angle_alpha   90.00
_cell.angle_beta   90.00
_cell.angle_gamma   90.00
#
_symmetry.space_group_name_H-M   'P 1'
#
loop_
_entity.id
_entity.type
_entity.pdbx_description
1 polymer ?
#
loop_
_entity_poly.entity_id
_entity_poly.type
_entity_poly.pdbx_seq_one_letter_code
_entity_poly.pdbx_strand_id
1 'polypeptide(L)'
;MLFHKGGPMVGQSRGYAFITFKKNEGATNALIKLDGSNIGSRSIAVRLAKNIKYDDLQRPKPRLEIPALGRGKREDKISKSDAIRAIEAKLRTLERQTDNNLELDTAREENIPFIYRYQFNKSRDDTQRTRPHGKYNKPKPSASYLRQLPSRR
;
A
#
# COMPACT_ATOMS: atom_id res chain seq x y z
N MET A 1 -3.81 -18.68 -1.94
CA MET A 1 -3.97 -17.23 -1.63
C MET A 1 -2.62 -16.56 -1.70
N LEU A 2 -2.57 -15.31 -2.18
CA LEU A 2 -1.31 -14.58 -2.32
C LEU A 2 -1.20 -13.49 -1.25
N PHE A 3 -0.03 -13.41 -0.61
CA PHE A 3 0.22 -12.51 0.52
C PHE A 3 1.38 -11.55 0.21
N HIS A 4 1.38 -10.40 0.87
CA HIS A 4 2.50 -9.48 0.85
C HIS A 4 3.72 -10.13 1.53
N LYS A 5 4.86 -10.15 0.83
CA LYS A 5 6.11 -10.77 1.31
C LYS A 5 6.99 -9.84 2.16
N GLY A 6 6.72 -8.53 2.16
CA GLY A 6 7.49 -7.54 2.90
C GLY A 6 6.75 -6.21 3.02
N GLY A 7 7.35 -5.27 3.77
CA GLY A 7 6.77 -3.96 4.08
C GLY A 7 5.68 -4.02 5.17
N PRO A 8 5.00 -2.90 5.43
CA PRO A 8 4.04 -2.76 6.55
C PRO A 8 2.81 -3.67 6.42
N MET A 9 2.52 -4.18 5.21
CA MET A 9 1.39 -5.08 4.93
C MET A 9 1.80 -6.55 4.92
N VAL A 10 3.04 -6.91 5.30
CA VAL A 10 3.54 -8.30 5.25
C VAL A 10 2.60 -9.26 5.97
N GLY A 11 2.33 -10.41 5.36
CA GLY A 11 1.39 -11.40 5.89
C GLY A 11 -0.09 -11.09 5.64
N GLN A 12 -0.45 -9.87 5.21
CA GLN A 12 -1.82 -9.57 4.79
C GLN A 12 -2.09 -10.12 3.38
N SER A 13 -3.34 -10.53 3.13
CA SER A 13 -3.77 -11.05 1.83
C SER A 13 -3.79 -9.94 0.79
N ARG A 14 -3.41 -10.24 -0.45
CA ARG A 14 -3.42 -9.28 -1.57
C ARG A 14 -4.81 -9.01 -2.16
N GLY A 15 -5.86 -9.64 -1.63
CA GLY A 15 -7.22 -9.51 -2.16
C GLY A 15 -7.51 -10.31 -3.43
N TYR A 16 -6.61 -11.21 -3.85
CA TYR A 16 -6.86 -12.14 -4.96
C TYR A 16 -6.16 -13.49 -4.76
N ALA A 17 -6.63 -14.48 -5.51
CA ALA A 17 -6.05 -15.83 -5.54
C ALA A 17 -6.22 -16.44 -6.94
N PHE A 18 -5.36 -17.41 -7.25
CA PHE A 18 -5.54 -18.28 -8.41
C PHE A 18 -6.06 -19.63 -7.94
N ILE A 19 -7.05 -20.14 -8.65
CA ILE A 19 -7.74 -21.39 -8.35
C ILE A 19 -7.60 -22.28 -9.58
N THR A 20 -7.06 -23.47 -9.39
CA THR A 20 -6.95 -24.48 -10.44
C THR A 20 -8.05 -25.52 -10.24
N PHE A 21 -8.92 -25.67 -11.24
CA PHE A 21 -9.95 -26.69 -11.24
C PHE A 21 -9.44 -27.98 -11.88
N LYS A 22 -9.90 -29.14 -11.37
CA LYS A 22 -9.58 -30.45 -11.96
C LYS A 22 -10.23 -30.63 -13.34
N LYS A 23 -11.42 -30.07 -13.54
CA LYS A 23 -12.22 -30.15 -14.77
C LYS A 23 -12.52 -28.76 -15.30
N ASN A 24 -12.55 -28.61 -16.62
CA ASN A 24 -12.89 -27.34 -17.27
C ASN A 24 -14.32 -26.87 -16.93
N GLU A 25 -15.28 -27.80 -16.91
CA GLU A 25 -16.68 -27.53 -16.52
C GLU A 25 -16.81 -26.90 -15.13
N GLY A 26 -15.92 -27.28 -14.19
CA GLY A 26 -15.91 -26.67 -12.86
C GLY A 26 -15.51 -25.19 -12.91
N ALA A 27 -14.55 -24.85 -13.78
CA ALA A 27 -14.10 -23.47 -13.96
C ALA A 27 -15.16 -22.60 -14.63
N THR A 28 -15.83 -23.10 -15.68
CA THR A 28 -16.89 -22.36 -16.38
C THR A 28 -18.10 -22.14 -15.46
N ASN A 29 -18.52 -23.16 -14.72
CA ASN A 29 -19.61 -23.04 -13.75
C ASN A 29 -19.29 -22.04 -12.65
N ALA A 30 -18.06 -22.06 -12.12
CA ALA A 30 -17.63 -21.09 -11.12
C ALA A 30 -17.63 -19.67 -11.68
N LEU A 31 -17.14 -19.46 -12.91
CA LEU A 31 -17.15 -18.16 -13.57
C LEU A 31 -18.57 -17.61 -13.71
N ILE A 32 -19.51 -18.42 -14.20
CA ILE A 32 -20.90 -17.99 -14.44
C ILE A 32 -21.63 -17.68 -13.13
N LYS A 33 -21.45 -18.53 -12.11
CA LYS A 33 -22.24 -18.44 -10.87
C LYS A 33 -21.66 -17.48 -9.83
N LEU A 34 -20.34 -17.30 -9.82
CA LEU A 34 -19.66 -16.58 -8.72
C LEU A 34 -19.17 -15.20 -9.12
N ASP A 35 -19.03 -14.89 -10.42
CA ASP A 35 -18.66 -13.54 -10.85
C ASP A 35 -19.75 -12.53 -10.44
N GLY A 36 -19.35 -11.50 -9.68
CA GLY A 36 -20.26 -10.50 -9.12
C GLY A 36 -21.01 -10.93 -7.86
N SER A 37 -20.83 -12.16 -7.37
CA SER A 37 -21.49 -12.61 -6.14
C SER A 37 -20.90 -11.93 -4.89
N ASN A 38 -21.72 -11.73 -3.85
CA ASN A 38 -21.29 -11.09 -2.62
C ASN A 38 -20.69 -12.12 -1.65
N ILE A 39 -19.45 -11.89 -1.21
CA ILE A 39 -18.80 -12.66 -0.14
C ILE A 39 -18.47 -11.71 1.01
N GLY A 40 -19.15 -11.90 2.15
CA GLY A 40 -19.04 -11.00 3.29
C GLY A 40 -19.49 -9.58 2.92
N SER A 41 -18.61 -8.60 3.07
CA SER A 41 -18.89 -7.18 2.75
C SER A 41 -18.48 -6.77 1.34
N ARG A 42 -17.99 -7.68 0.49
CA ARG A 42 -17.44 -7.35 -0.83
C ARG A 42 -17.94 -8.28 -1.93
N SER A 43 -18.28 -7.72 -3.09
CA SER A 43 -18.54 -8.49 -4.30
C SER A 43 -17.23 -9.02 -4.89
N ILE A 44 -17.19 -10.29 -5.27
CA ILE A 44 -16.03 -10.90 -5.90
C ILE A 44 -16.10 -10.78 -7.42
N ALA A 45 -14.94 -10.75 -8.07
CA ALA A 45 -14.83 -10.85 -9.52
C ALA A 45 -14.10 -12.14 -9.86
N VAL A 46 -14.65 -12.91 -10.81
CA VAL A 46 -14.07 -14.15 -11.30
C VAL A 46 -13.73 -13.96 -12.77
N ARG A 47 -12.50 -14.30 -13.15
CA ARG A 47 -11.98 -14.13 -14.51
C ARG A 47 -11.08 -15.31 -14.85
N LEU A 48 -11.01 -15.64 -16.14
CA LEU A 48 -10.06 -16.63 -16.63
C LEU A 48 -8.63 -16.12 -16.42
N ALA A 49 -7.77 -16.98 -15.87
CA ALA A 49 -6.37 -16.64 -15.65
C ALA A 49 -5.65 -16.49 -17.00
N LYS A 50 -5.04 -15.33 -17.23
CA LYS A 50 -4.20 -15.08 -18.40
C LYS A 50 -2.76 -15.46 -18.04
N ASN A 51 -2.13 -16.28 -18.88
CA ASN A 51 -0.68 -16.47 -18.79
C ASN A 51 -0.01 -15.24 -19.40
N ILE A 52 0.39 -14.29 -18.55
CA ILE A 52 1.17 -13.14 -18.99
C ILE A 52 2.62 -13.61 -19.08
N LYS A 53 3.17 -13.65 -20.30
CA LYS A 53 4.60 -13.91 -20.46
C LYS A 53 5.36 -12.74 -19.82
N TYR A 54 6.42 -13.01 -19.07
CA TYR A 54 7.21 -11.95 -18.45
C TYR A 54 7.77 -10.96 -19.48
N ASP A 55 8.02 -11.41 -20.71
CA ASP A 55 8.41 -10.54 -21.83
C ASP A 55 7.34 -9.49 -22.17
N ASP A 56 6.05 -9.81 -21.96
CA ASP A 56 4.95 -8.86 -22.18
C ASP A 56 4.89 -7.78 -21.11
N LEU A 57 5.42 -8.04 -19.91
CA LEU A 57 5.53 -7.06 -18.82
C LEU A 57 6.68 -6.07 -19.03
N GLN A 58 7.68 -6.43 -19.84
CA GLN A 58 8.76 -5.52 -20.23
C GLN A 58 8.39 -4.65 -21.43
N ARG A 59 7.27 -4.94 -22.12
CA ARG A 59 6.80 -4.05 -23.19
C ARG A 59 6.53 -2.67 -22.60
N PRO A 60 7.19 -1.61 -23.09
CA PRO A 60 6.95 -0.27 -22.60
C PRO A 60 5.46 0.04 -22.80
N LYS A 61 4.78 0.42 -21.72
CA LYS A 61 3.35 0.75 -21.75
C LYS A 61 3.13 1.78 -22.87
N PRO A 62 2.19 1.54 -23.80
CA PRO A 62 1.98 2.45 -24.92
C PRO A 62 1.65 3.85 -24.38
N ARG A 63 2.34 4.86 -24.92
CA ARG A 63 2.10 6.25 -24.58
C ARG A 63 0.75 6.65 -25.17
N LEU A 64 -0.27 6.70 -24.32
CA LEU A 64 -1.58 7.21 -24.72
C LEU A 64 -1.50 8.73 -24.80
N GLU A 65 -1.64 9.27 -26.01
CA GLU A 65 -1.85 10.71 -26.19
C GLU A 65 -3.31 11.02 -25.90
N ILE A 66 -3.57 11.63 -24.76
CA ILE A 66 -4.91 12.10 -24.37
C ILE A 66 -4.95 13.59 -24.68
N PRO A 67 -5.69 14.05 -25.72
CA PRO A 67 -5.70 15.45 -26.14
C PRO A 67 -6.02 16.44 -25.01
N ALA A 68 -6.85 16.02 -24.06
CA ALA A 68 -7.26 16.84 -22.91
C ALA A 68 -6.18 17.02 -21.83
N LEU A 69 -5.11 16.20 -21.80
CA LEU A 69 -4.07 16.28 -20.76
C LEU A 69 -2.99 17.32 -21.04
N GLY A 70 -3.14 18.11 -22.09
CA GLY A 70 -2.18 19.14 -22.49
C GLY A 70 -0.86 18.54 -22.98
N ARG A 71 -0.30 19.11 -24.04
CA ARG A 71 1.11 18.89 -24.42
C ARG A 71 2.03 19.52 -23.37
N GLY A 72 2.03 19.00 -22.14
CA GLY A 72 3.14 19.22 -21.23
C GLY A 72 4.32 18.45 -21.80
N LYS A 73 5.24 19.14 -22.48
CA LYS A 73 6.60 18.64 -22.71
C LYS A 73 7.18 18.28 -21.35
N ARG A 74 7.05 17.02 -20.94
CA ARG A 74 7.75 16.49 -19.77
C ARG A 74 9.08 15.98 -20.29
N GLU A 75 9.95 16.92 -20.62
CA GLU A 75 11.30 16.61 -21.03
C GLU A 75 12.17 17.48 -20.15
N ASP A 76 12.97 16.77 -19.36
CA ASP A 76 14.09 17.24 -18.58
C ASP A 76 13.78 17.95 -17.28
N LYS A 77 14.55 17.54 -16.26
CA LYS A 77 14.72 18.23 -14.99
C LYS A 77 14.84 19.72 -15.33
N ILE A 78 13.98 20.55 -14.72
CA ILE A 78 14.00 22.01 -14.84
C ILE A 78 15.44 22.50 -15.04
N SER A 79 15.68 23.20 -16.14
CA SER A 79 17.03 23.63 -16.51
C SER A 79 17.66 24.40 -15.33
N LYS A 80 18.99 24.28 -15.13
CA LYS A 80 19.66 24.99 -14.03
C LYS A 80 19.31 26.49 -14.03
N SER A 81 19.20 27.09 -15.22
CA SER A 81 18.77 28.47 -15.42
C SER A 81 17.34 28.76 -14.97
N ASP A 82 16.41 27.84 -15.21
CA ASP A 82 15.01 28.02 -14.79
C ASP A 82 14.84 27.84 -13.29
N ALA A 83 15.59 26.92 -12.68
CA ALA A 83 15.65 26.77 -11.23
C ALA A 83 16.16 28.05 -10.56
N ILE A 84 17.24 28.64 -11.08
CA ILE A 84 17.81 29.90 -10.59
C ILE A 84 16.77 31.02 -10.69
N ARG A 85 16.13 31.18 -11.86
CA ARG A 85 15.10 32.21 -12.08
C ARG A 85 13.93 32.07 -11.12
N ALA A 86 13.49 30.84 -10.86
CA ALA A 86 12.40 30.57 -9.92
C ALA A 86 12.77 30.96 -8.48
N ILE A 87 14.02 30.73 -8.07
CA ILE A 87 14.54 31.12 -6.76
C ILE A 87 14.61 32.64 -6.63
N GLU A 88 15.20 33.32 -7.61
CA GLU A 88 15.32 34.79 -7.61
C GLU A 88 13.96 35.49 -7.56
N ALA A 89 12.98 35.02 -8.33
CA ALA A 89 11.63 35.56 -8.32
C ALA A 89 10.98 35.41 -6.93
N LYS A 90 11.19 34.26 -6.27
CA LYS A 90 10.67 33.99 -4.93
C LYS A 90 11.32 34.88 -3.88
N LEU A 91 12.64 35.09 -3.96
CA LEU A 91 13.37 35.96 -3.04
C LEU A 91 12.86 37.41 -3.13
N ARG A 92 12.67 37.94 -4.34
CA ARG A 92 12.09 39.29 -4.53
C ARG A 92 10.70 39.43 -3.91
N THR A 93 9.86 38.40 -4.01
CA THR A 93 8.55 38.43 -3.36
C THR A 93 8.64 38.40 -1.85
N LEU A 94 9.61 37.66 -1.29
CA LEU A 94 9.81 37.59 0.16
C LEU A 94 10.38 38.90 0.72
N GLU A 95 11.34 39.53 0.04
CA GLU A 95 11.87 40.85 0.41
C GLU A 95 10.75 41.90 0.42
N ARG A 96 9.80 41.82 -0.51
CA ARG A 96 8.61 42.69 -0.52
C ARG A 96 7.61 42.36 0.59
N GLN A 97 7.62 41.15 1.15
CA GLN A 97 6.69 40.71 2.19
C GLN A 97 7.22 40.94 3.62
N THR A 98 8.53 41.03 3.83
CA THR A 98 9.12 41.26 5.17
C THR A 98 8.81 42.66 5.73
N ASP A 99 8.50 43.64 4.88
CA ASP A 99 8.19 45.00 5.32
C ASP A 99 6.78 45.17 5.93
N ASN A 100 5.90 44.15 5.83
CA ASN A 100 4.49 44.27 6.24
C ASN A 100 4.06 43.35 7.40
N ASN A 101 4.94 42.54 8.00
CA ASN A 101 4.57 41.59 9.07
C ASN A 101 5.63 41.46 10.18
N LEU A 102 5.97 42.55 10.85
CA LEU A 102 6.68 42.49 12.13
C LEU A 102 5.89 43.16 13.25
N GLU A 103 4.69 42.65 13.52
CA GLU A 103 4.08 42.70 14.85
C GLU A 103 4.13 41.29 15.46
N LEU A 104 5.09 41.10 16.38
CA LEU A 104 5.22 39.89 17.18
C LEU A 104 4.17 39.92 18.29
N ASP A 105 3.01 39.31 18.03
CA ASP A 105 2.06 39.03 19.10
C ASP A 105 2.54 37.79 19.88
N THR A 106 3.16 38.07 21.02
CA THR A 106 3.67 37.08 21.96
C THR A 106 2.50 36.39 22.69
N ALA A 107 1.88 35.39 22.07
CA ALA A 107 0.94 34.51 22.75
C ALA A 107 1.06 33.05 22.28
N ARG A 108 1.99 32.34 22.93
CA ARG A 108 1.96 30.90 23.25
C ARG A 108 0.90 30.05 22.53
N GLU A 109 1.26 29.50 21.38
CA GLU A 109 0.90 28.12 21.06
C GLU A 109 2.18 27.29 21.10
N GLU A 110 2.27 26.39 22.07
CA GLU A 110 3.35 25.43 22.14
C GLU A 110 3.41 24.68 20.80
N ASN A 111 4.57 24.75 20.14
CA ASN A 111 4.87 23.99 18.94
C ASN A 111 4.87 22.49 19.30
N ILE A 112 3.68 21.90 19.42
CA ILE A 112 3.51 20.47 19.61
C ILE A 112 3.73 19.85 18.23
N PRO A 113 4.78 19.04 18.05
CA PRO A 113 5.07 18.41 16.77
C PRO A 113 3.85 17.65 16.26
N PHE A 114 3.49 17.87 14.99
CA PHE A 114 2.30 17.28 14.35
C PHE A 114 2.19 15.76 14.51
N ILE A 115 3.34 15.09 14.66
CA ILE A 115 3.46 13.64 14.86
C ILE A 115 2.70 13.12 16.08
N TYR A 116 2.50 13.96 17.11
CA TYR A 116 1.77 13.57 18.32
C TYR A 116 0.25 13.47 18.11
N ARG A 117 -0.32 14.14 17.09
CA ARG A 117 -1.77 14.06 16.81
C ARG A 117 -2.23 12.67 16.36
N TYR A 118 -1.32 11.82 15.88
CA TYR A 118 -1.65 10.51 15.31
C TYR A 118 -1.10 9.30 16.09
N GLN A 119 -0.56 9.52 17.29
CA GLN A 119 -0.03 8.46 18.16
C GLN A 119 -1.06 7.89 19.15
N PHE A 120 -2.30 7.65 18.72
CA PHE A 120 -3.39 7.24 19.62
C PHE A 120 -3.34 5.78 20.13
N ASN A 121 -2.31 4.98 19.80
CA ASN A 121 -2.31 3.53 20.07
C ASN A 121 -0.99 2.96 20.66
N LYS A 122 -0.32 3.66 21.59
CA LYS A 122 0.93 3.13 22.19
C LYS A 122 0.90 2.78 23.67
N SER A 123 -0.26 2.68 24.30
CA SER A 123 -0.35 2.28 25.71
C SER A 123 -1.73 1.72 26.08
N ARG A 124 -2.06 0.51 25.60
CA ARG A 124 -3.18 -0.30 26.13
C ARG A 124 -2.93 -1.80 26.06
N ASP A 125 -1.76 -2.25 26.51
CA ASP A 125 -1.53 -3.67 26.83
C ASP A 125 -0.68 -3.75 28.10
N ASP A 126 -1.22 -3.28 29.22
CA ASP A 126 -0.87 -3.82 30.53
C ASP A 126 -1.83 -3.27 31.58
N THR A 127 -2.89 -4.03 31.87
CA THR A 127 -3.52 -4.25 33.18
C THR A 127 -4.97 -4.72 32.98
N GLN A 128 -5.36 -5.68 33.82
CA GLN A 128 -6.68 -6.30 33.94
C GLN A 128 -6.98 -7.54 33.07
N ARG A 129 -6.19 -8.59 33.34
CA ARG A 129 -6.76 -9.94 33.54
C ARG A 129 -7.79 -9.88 34.67
N THR A 130 -9.05 -10.23 34.44
CA THR A 130 -9.83 -11.13 35.33
C THR A 130 -11.10 -11.69 34.63
N ARG A 131 -11.24 -13.03 34.71
CA ARG A 131 -12.43 -13.91 34.52
C ARG A 131 -12.85 -14.37 33.11
N PRO A 132 -13.53 -15.53 32.98
CA PRO A 132 -13.06 -16.86 33.33
C PRO A 132 -13.02 -17.81 32.11
N HIS A 133 -12.19 -18.84 32.25
CA HIS A 133 -11.73 -19.79 31.25
C HIS A 133 -12.86 -20.67 30.66
N GLY A 134 -13.18 -20.51 29.38
CA GLY A 134 -13.82 -21.56 28.58
C GLY A 134 -12.77 -22.63 28.24
N LYS A 135 -12.99 -23.88 28.67
CA LYS A 135 -12.08 -25.00 28.40
C LYS A 135 -12.30 -25.51 26.98
N TYR A 136 -11.39 -25.17 26.07
CA TYR A 136 -11.25 -25.88 24.80
C TYR A 136 -10.09 -26.87 24.91
N ASN A 137 -10.39 -28.16 25.01
CA ASN A 137 -9.43 -29.24 24.93
C ASN A 137 -8.91 -29.35 23.48
N LYS A 138 -7.63 -29.01 23.28
CA LYS A 138 -6.91 -29.33 22.04
C LYS A 138 -6.23 -30.70 22.20
N PRO A 139 -6.44 -31.66 21.29
CA PRO A 139 -5.57 -32.82 21.22
C PRO A 139 -4.21 -32.40 20.65
N LYS A 140 -3.12 -32.92 21.25
CA LYS A 140 -1.75 -32.72 20.76
C LYS A 140 -1.54 -33.57 19.51
N PRO A 141 -1.06 -33.02 18.37
CA PRO A 141 -0.40 -33.83 17.38
C PRO A 141 1.06 -34.02 17.77
N SER A 142 1.45 -35.28 17.93
CA SER A 142 2.82 -35.76 17.98
C SER A 142 3.52 -35.48 16.65
N ALA A 143 4.67 -34.82 16.67
CA ALA A 143 5.90 -35.23 15.99
C ALA A 143 6.84 -34.03 15.78
N SER A 144 8.07 -34.24 16.20
CA SER A 144 9.24 -33.40 15.99
C SER A 144 9.72 -33.50 14.55
N TYR A 145 9.59 -32.43 13.76
CA TYR A 145 10.36 -32.30 12.53
C TYR A 145 11.66 -31.54 12.83
N LEU A 146 12.73 -32.33 12.97
CA LEU A 146 14.11 -31.86 12.98
C LEU A 146 14.43 -31.28 11.59
N ARG A 147 14.71 -29.98 11.53
CA ARG A 147 15.08 -29.29 10.28
C ARG A 147 16.56 -29.54 9.99
N GLN A 148 16.88 -30.51 9.13
CA GLN A 148 18.24 -30.64 8.60
C GLN A 148 18.50 -29.55 7.56
N LEU A 149 19.48 -28.68 7.81
CA LEU A 149 20.00 -27.75 6.81
C LEU A 149 20.94 -28.51 5.84
N PRO A 150 20.91 -28.23 4.53
CA PRO A 150 21.85 -28.82 3.60
C PRO A 150 23.25 -28.19 3.79
N SER A 151 24.25 -29.07 3.89
CA SER A 151 25.68 -28.71 3.88
C SER A 151 26.09 -28.28 2.47
N ARG A 152 26.75 -27.12 2.36
CA ARG A 152 27.38 -26.67 1.12
C ARG A 152 28.70 -27.41 0.92
N ARG A 153 28.85 -28.08 -0.22
CA ARG A 153 30.16 -28.43 -0.80
C ARG A 153 30.61 -27.30 -1.71
#